data_AF-A0A1Z5JI32-F1
#
_entry.id   AF-A0A1Z5JI32-F1
#
_cell.length_a   1.000
_cell.length_b   1.000
_cell.length_c   1.000
_cell.angle_alpha   90.00
_cell.angle_beta   90.00
_cell.angle_gamma   90.00
#
_symmetry.space_group_name_H-M   'P 1'
#
loop_
_entity.id
_entity.type
_entity.pdbx_description
1 polymer ?
#
loop_
_entity_poly.entity_id
_entity_poly.type
_entity_poly.pdbx_seq_one_letter_code
_entity_poly.pdbx_strand_id
1 'polypeptide(L)'
;MSPFARLTATKIAPRVATRAQSTSSVAVPKKNFQKDWLSDPSTYPLIAIMSIAASGCAGFMAYKLTYCPDVRITNKTKGKVLRDW
;
A
#
# COMPACT_ATOMS: atom_id res chain seq x y z
N MET A 1 70.08 -6.02 51.72
CA MET A 1 69.38 -4.73 51.56
C MET A 1 68.93 -4.65 50.12
N SER A 2 67.61 -4.72 49.87
CA SER A 2 67.00 -4.62 48.54
C SER A 2 67.05 -3.16 48.05
N PRO A 3 66.79 -2.92 46.75
CA PRO A 3 65.42 -2.52 46.45
C PRO A 3 64.85 -3.19 45.21
N PHE A 4 63.66 -3.75 45.40
CA PHE A 4 62.74 -4.18 44.35
C PHE A 4 62.09 -2.90 43.79
N ALA A 5 62.45 -2.49 42.56
CA ALA A 5 61.84 -1.34 41.92
C ALA A 5 60.43 -1.71 41.43
N ARG A 6 59.41 -1.12 42.05
CA ARG A 6 58.00 -1.26 41.70
C ARG A 6 57.74 -0.67 40.30
N LEU A 7 57.15 -1.48 39.42
CA LEU A 7 56.53 -1.01 38.19
C LEU A 7 55.29 -0.16 38.54
N THR A 8 55.27 1.10 38.08
CA THR A 8 54.11 2.00 38.21
C THR A 8 53.07 1.62 37.17
N ALA A 9 51.92 1.13 37.61
CA ALA A 9 50.79 0.77 36.75
C ALA A 9 50.13 2.03 36.16
N THR A 10 50.32 2.26 34.86
CA THR A 10 49.59 3.30 34.12
C THR A 10 48.15 2.83 33.88
N LYS A 11 47.22 3.29 34.71
CA LYS A 11 45.78 3.08 34.50
C LYS A 11 45.27 4.09 33.46
N ILE A 12 45.31 3.72 32.18
CA ILE A 12 44.63 4.46 31.12
C ILE A 12 43.15 4.11 31.21
N ALA A 13 42.34 5.00 31.80
CA ALA A 13 40.89 4.89 31.72
C ALA A 13 40.43 5.28 30.31
N PRO A 14 39.63 4.47 29.60
CA PRO A 14 38.98 4.94 28.39
C PRO A 14 37.98 6.02 28.81
N ARG A 15 38.28 7.28 28.49
CA ARG A 15 37.28 8.35 28.54
C ARG A 15 36.33 8.09 27.38
N VAL A 16 35.34 7.23 27.61
CA VAL A 16 34.16 7.14 26.75
C VAL A 16 33.47 8.49 26.87
N ALA A 17 33.79 9.40 25.96
CA ALA A 17 33.00 10.59 25.74
C ALA A 17 31.64 10.10 25.22
N THR A 18 30.69 9.93 26.14
CA THR A 18 29.30 9.69 25.78
C THR A 18 28.84 10.89 24.97
N ARG A 19 28.92 10.79 23.64
CA ARG A 19 28.29 11.74 22.74
C ARG A 19 26.81 11.69 23.10
N ALA A 20 26.31 12.73 23.76
CA ALA A 20 24.89 12.93 23.93
C ALA A 20 24.29 12.98 22.52
N GLN A 21 23.75 11.85 22.07
CA GLN A 21 22.84 11.84 20.95
C GLN A 21 21.62 12.58 21.47
N SER A 22 21.55 13.87 21.15
CA SER A 22 20.31 14.61 21.12
C SER A 22 19.37 13.82 20.22
N THR A 23 18.56 12.96 20.83
CA THR A 23 17.41 12.34 20.19
C THR A 23 16.46 13.48 19.89
N SER A 24 16.67 14.14 18.75
CA SER A 24 15.61 14.91 18.13
C SER A 24 14.46 13.92 18.03
N SER A 25 13.42 14.13 18.83
CA SER A 25 12.15 13.44 18.67
C SER A 25 11.66 13.85 17.29
N VAL A 26 12.06 13.09 16.27
CA VAL A 26 11.49 13.18 14.94
C VAL A 26 10.04 12.87 15.18
N ALA A 27 9.21 13.91 15.20
CA ALA A 27 7.77 13.76 15.31
C ALA A 27 7.38 12.84 14.16
N VAL A 28 7.07 11.58 14.48
CA VAL A 28 6.60 10.63 13.49
C VAL A 28 5.29 11.24 12.98
N PRO A 29 5.25 11.73 11.73
CA PRO A 29 4.03 12.33 11.23
C PRO A 29 2.95 11.26 11.33
N LYS A 30 1.82 11.63 11.93
CA LYS A 30 0.66 10.74 12.06
C LYS A 30 0.25 10.33 10.65
N LYS A 31 0.63 9.11 10.25
CA LYS A 31 0.36 8.56 8.92
C LYS A 31 -1.14 8.55 8.70
N ASN A 32 -1.61 9.33 7.75
CA ASN A 32 -3.01 9.36 7.37
C ASN A 32 -3.14 8.42 6.18
N PHE A 33 -3.49 7.16 6.46
CA PHE A 33 -3.54 6.09 5.45
C PHE A 33 -4.29 6.51 4.19
N GLN A 34 -5.45 7.19 4.34
CA GLN A 34 -6.27 7.69 3.23
C GLN A 34 -5.61 8.76 2.35
N LYS A 35 -4.66 9.53 2.89
CA LYS A 35 -3.94 10.56 2.12
C LYS A 35 -2.64 9.99 1.54
N ASP A 36 -1.97 9.13 2.30
CA ASP A 36 -0.68 8.58 1.93
C ASP A 36 -0.79 7.61 0.74
N TRP A 37 -1.84 6.78 0.68
CA TRP A 37 -1.99 5.80 -0.41
C TRP A 37 -2.27 6.43 -1.78
N LEU A 38 -3.04 7.53 -1.84
CA LEU A 38 -3.34 8.25 -3.09
C LEU A 38 -2.19 9.18 -3.51
N SER A 39 -1.31 9.54 -2.58
CA SER A 39 -0.15 10.40 -2.87
C SER A 39 1.03 9.63 -3.46
N ASP A 40 1.01 8.30 -3.40
CA ASP A 40 2.07 7.45 -3.96
C ASP A 40 1.90 7.27 -5.48
N PRO A 41 2.90 7.65 -6.30
CA PRO A 41 2.84 7.50 -7.76
C PRO A 41 2.71 6.04 -8.23
N SER A 42 3.14 5.07 -7.42
CA SER A 42 3.02 3.64 -7.76
C SER A 42 1.59 3.10 -7.66
N THR A 43 0.68 3.82 -7.01
CA THR A 43 -0.73 3.43 -6.87
C THR A 43 -1.53 3.66 -8.15
N TYR A 44 -1.18 4.65 -8.97
CA TYR A 44 -1.95 5.00 -10.19
C TYR A 44 -1.98 3.90 -11.26
N PRO A 45 -0.86 3.20 -11.57
CA PRO A 45 -0.91 2.05 -12.48
C PRO A 45 -1.84 0.93 -11.99
N LEU A 46 -1.88 0.69 -10.68
CA LEU A 46 -2.78 -0.32 -10.10
C LEU A 46 -4.25 0.10 -10.27
N ILE A 47 -4.57 1.37 -10.00
CA ILE A 47 -5.91 1.94 -10.21
C ILE A 47 -6.31 1.84 -11.69
N ALA A 48 -5.39 2.09 -12.62
CA ALA A 48 -5.65 1.98 -14.06
C ALA A 48 -6.06 0.55 -14.45
N ILE A 49 -5.32 -0.47 -13.99
CA ILE A 49 -5.64 -1.87 -14.33
C ILE A 49 -6.96 -2.30 -13.70
N MET A 50 -7.21 -1.93 -12.44
CA MET A 50 -8.46 -2.25 -11.75
C MET A 50 -9.68 -1.59 -12.40
N SER A 51 -9.56 -0.33 -12.81
CA SER A 51 -10.64 0.37 -13.51
C SER A 51 -10.91 -0.21 -14.90
N ILE A 52 -9.89 -0.61 -15.66
CA ILE A 52 -10.05 -1.31 -16.95
C ILE A 52 -10.73 -2.66 -16.75
N ALA A 53 -10.30 -3.46 -15.76
CA ALA A 53 -10.92 -4.75 -15.47
C ALA A 53 -12.40 -4.60 -15.08
N ALA A 54 -12.70 -3.66 -14.17
CA ALA A 54 -14.06 -3.41 -13.71
C ALA A 54 -14.97 -2.90 -14.84
N SER A 55 -14.48 -1.95 -15.65
CA SER A 55 -15.22 -1.41 -16.79
C SER A 55 -15.43 -2.44 -17.89
N GLY A 56 -14.44 -3.31 -18.16
CA GLY A 56 -14.59 -4.41 -19.12
C GLY A 56 -15.64 -5.43 -18.69
N CYS A 57 -15.64 -5.82 -17.40
CA CYS A 57 -16.65 -6.71 -16.84
C CYS A 57 -18.05 -6.07 -16.86
N ALA A 58 -18.18 -4.84 -16.36
CA ALA A 58 -19.45 -4.13 -16.34
C ALA A 58 -19.99 -3.86 -17.76
N GLY A 59 -19.12 -3.48 -18.69
CA GLY A 59 -19.46 -3.24 -20.09
C GLY A 59 -19.92 -4.50 -20.80
N PHE A 60 -19.23 -5.62 -20.60
CA PHE A 60 -19.66 -6.92 -21.17
C PHE A 60 -20.98 -7.39 -20.57
N MET A 61 -21.14 -7.25 -19.25
CA MET A 61 -22.40 -7.56 -18.58
C MET A 61 -23.54 -6.70 -19.11
N ALA A 62 -23.33 -5.39 -19.26
CA ALA A 62 -24.31 -4.47 -19.83
C ALA A 62 -24.65 -4.83 -21.29
N TYR A 63 -23.65 -5.19 -22.10
CA TYR A 63 -23.86 -5.65 -23.48
C TYR A 63 -24.74 -6.89 -23.53
N LYS A 64 -24.46 -7.89 -22.68
CA LYS A 64 -25.30 -9.09 -22.60
C LYS A 64 -26.69 -8.78 -22.05
N LEU A 65 -26.82 -7.83 -21.13
CA LEU A 65 -28.11 -7.43 -20.59
C LEU A 65 -28.99 -6.77 -21.68
N THR A 66 -28.42 -5.90 -22.51
CA THR A 66 -29.19 -5.09 -23.47
C THR A 66 -29.38 -5.72 -24.84
N TYR A 67 -28.42 -6.53 -25.30
CA TYR A 67 -28.43 -7.12 -26.64
C TYR A 67 -28.79 -8.61 -26.66
N CYS A 68 -28.80 -9.31 -25.52
CA CYS A 68 -29.32 -10.67 -25.51
C CYS A 68 -30.85 -10.64 -25.66
N PRO A 69 -31.42 -11.37 -26.63
CA PRO A 69 -32.88 -11.40 -26.83
C PRO A 69 -33.62 -12.01 -25.64
N ASP A 70 -32.93 -12.83 -24.84
CA ASP A 70 -33.46 -13.52 -23.67
C ASP A 70 -33.68 -12.56 -22.48
N VAL A 71 -32.89 -11.49 -22.38
CA VAL A 71 -32.97 -10.54 -21.27
C VAL A 71 -33.87 -9.37 -21.65
N ARG A 72 -35.12 -9.41 -21.16
CA ARG A 72 -36.17 -8.45 -21.50
C ARG A 72 -36.21 -7.26 -20.55
N ILE A 73 -35.31 -6.31 -20.76
CA ILE A 73 -35.30 -5.04 -20.00
C ILE A 73 -36.52 -4.17 -20.35
N THR A 74 -36.93 -4.14 -21.62
CA THR A 74 -38.08 -3.37 -22.09
C THR A 74 -39.39 -4.17 -22.01
N ASN A 75 -40.47 -3.55 -21.52
CA ASN A 75 -41.79 -4.19 -21.36
C ASN A 75 -42.46 -4.59 -22.69
N LYS A 76 -42.07 -3.99 -23.82
CA LYS A 76 -42.70 -4.22 -25.14
C LYS A 76 -42.46 -5.62 -25.71
N THR A 77 -41.48 -6.34 -25.19
CA THR A 77 -41.07 -7.68 -25.68
C THR A 77 -41.49 -8.81 -24.74
N LYS A 78 -42.10 -8.46 -23.59
CA LYS A 78 -42.55 -9.42 -22.58
C LYS A 78 -43.82 -10.12 -23.10
N GLY A 79 -43.71 -11.43 -23.36
CA GLY A 79 -44.83 -12.25 -23.85
C GLY A 79 -44.70 -12.77 -25.29
N LYS A 80 -43.68 -12.35 -26.05
CA LYS A 80 -43.36 -13.06 -27.31
C LYS A 80 -42.80 -14.46 -27.00
N VAL A 81 -43.06 -15.44 -27.84
CA VAL A 81 -42.35 -16.73 -27.78
C VAL A 81 -40.89 -16.45 -28.17
N LEU A 82 -39.92 -16.79 -27.30
CA LEU A 82 -38.49 -16.54 -27.53
C LEU A 82 -37.86 -17.54 -28.51
N ARG A 83 -38.45 -18.73 -28.60
CA ARG A 83 -38.03 -19.83 -29.46
C ARG A 83 -39.24 -20.69 -29.80
N ASP A 84 -39.44 -20.93 -31.08
CA ASP A 84 -40.57 -21.66 -31.67
C ASP A 84 -40.18 -23.06 -32.16
N TRP A 85 -39.06 -23.60 -31.66
CA TRP A 85 -38.59 -24.96 -31.93
C TRP A 85 -38.01 -25.66 -30.68
#